data_AF-A0A8S2RTQ4-F1
#
_entry.id   AF-A0A8S2RTQ4-F1
#
_cell.length_a   1.000
_cell.length_b   1.000
_cell.length_c   1.000
_cell.angle_alpha   90.00
_cell.angle_beta   90.00
_cell.angle_gamma   90.00
#
_symmetry.space_group_name_H-M   'P 1'
#
loop_
_entity.id
_entity.type
_entity.pdbx_description
1 polymer ?
#
loop_
_entity_poly.entity_id
_entity_poly.type
_entity_poly.pdbx_seq_one_letter_code
_entity_poly.pdbx_strand_id
1 'polypeptide(L)' 'CPCKSNVQARQCDLCENGYWNLNSDRGCETCKCNPAGAYNISCSVTTGQCFCKPGITGQYCDRCLPNHYGFSSEGCSRK' A
#
# COMPACT_ATOMS: atom_id res chain seq x y z
N CYS A 1 15.99 8.58 22.00
CA CYS A 1 15.24 9.34 20.99
C CYS A 1 13.88 8.70 20.82
N PRO A 2 12.76 9.42 21.07
CA PRO A 2 11.46 8.94 20.61
C PRO A 2 11.46 8.92 19.07
N CYS A 3 10.86 7.90 18.47
CA CYS A 3 10.70 7.82 17.03
C CYS A 3 9.75 8.91 16.51
N LYS A 4 9.89 9.27 15.23
CA LYS A 4 8.98 10.19 14.55
C LYS A 4 7.61 9.54 14.34
N SER A 5 6.59 10.35 14.03
CA SER A 5 5.23 9.89 13.79
C SER A 5 5.17 8.78 12.74
N ASN A 6 4.53 7.66 13.10
CA ASN A 6 4.34 6.48 12.26
C ASN A 6 5.64 5.74 11.89
N VAL A 7 6.69 5.90 12.70
CA VAL A 7 7.98 5.21 12.58
C VAL A 7 8.16 4.28 13.79
N GLN A 8 8.42 3.01 13.52
CA GLN A 8 8.66 1.96 14.50
C GLN A 8 10.11 1.47 14.46
N ALA A 9 10.38 0.38 15.20
CA ALA A 9 11.68 -0.25 15.41
C ALA A 9 12.61 0.52 16.35
N ARG A 10 13.61 -0.20 16.89
CA ARG A 10 14.54 0.30 17.91
C ARG A 10 15.40 1.46 17.41
N GLN A 11 15.59 1.56 16.08
CA GLN A 11 16.39 2.60 15.43
C GLN A 11 15.54 3.65 14.70
N CYS A 12 14.21 3.56 14.75
CA CYS A 12 13.31 4.48 14.02
C CYS A 12 13.62 4.52 12.51
N ASP A 13 13.93 3.37 11.94
CA ASP A 13 14.34 3.15 10.56
C ASP A 13 13.26 2.44 9.73
N LEU A 14 12.17 2.01 10.38
CA LEU A 14 11.08 1.29 9.74
C LEU A 14 9.75 2.02 9.94
N CYS A 15 8.94 2.11 8.89
CA CYS A 15 7.58 2.60 9.01
C CYS A 15 6.67 1.62 9.76
N GLU A 16 5.70 2.15 10.51
CA GLU A 16 4.64 1.37 11.14
C GLU A 16 3.80 0.65 10.08
N ASN A 17 3.15 -0.47 10.44
CA ASN A 17 2.36 -1.24 9.50
C ASN A 17 1.21 -0.39 8.92
N GLY A 18 1.14 -0.28 7.59
CA GLY A 18 0.21 0.67 6.93
C GLY A 18 0.82 2.04 6.63
N TYR A 19 2.13 2.21 6.79
CA TYR A 19 2.87 3.41 6.40
C TYR A 19 4.09 3.07 5.52
N TRP A 20 4.50 4.02 4.68
CA TRP A 20 5.59 3.91 3.72
C TRP A 20 6.27 5.27 3.53
N ASN A 21 7.31 5.35 2.69
CA ASN A 21 8.04 6.59 2.41
C ASN A 21 8.61 7.24 3.68
N LEU A 22 9.58 6.57 4.33
CA LEU A 22 10.27 7.15 5.48
C LEU A 22 11.04 8.40 5.03
N ASN A 23 10.43 9.56 5.26
CA ASN A 23 11.04 10.84 4.98
C ASN A 23 11.70 11.38 6.25
N SER A 24 12.99 11.70 6.16
CA SER A 24 13.78 12.24 7.26
C SER A 24 13.17 13.48 7.88
N ASP A 25 12.34 14.25 7.16
CA ASP A 25 11.68 15.44 7.68
C ASP A 25 10.30 15.17 8.28
N ARG A 26 9.45 14.39 7.59
CA ARG A 26 8.02 14.23 7.92
C ARG A 26 7.63 12.90 8.59
N GLY A 27 8.53 11.92 8.68
CA GLY A 27 8.20 10.56 9.12
C GLY A 27 7.65 9.73 7.96
N CYS A 28 6.79 8.75 8.27
CA CYS A 28 6.19 7.89 7.24
C CYS A 28 4.81 8.36 6.80
N GLU A 29 4.53 8.22 5.51
CA GLU A 29 3.24 8.48 4.88
C GLU A 29 2.31 7.28 4.98
N THR A 30 1.00 7.53 5.07
CA THR A 30 0.00 6.45 5.15
C THR A 30 -0.17 5.74 3.82
N CYS A 31 -0.29 4.42 3.86
CA CYS A 31 -0.67 3.58 2.72
C CYS A 31 -2.13 3.85 2.37
N LYS A 32 -2.41 4.27 1.12
CA LYS A 32 -3.78 4.51 0.65
C LYS A 32 -4.33 3.33 -0.14
N CYS A 33 -4.13 2.10 0.36
CA CYS A 33 -4.58 0.90 -0.32
C CYS A 33 -6.10 0.80 -0.38
N ASN A 34 -6.64 0.47 -1.55
CA ASN A 34 -8.06 0.25 -1.73
C ASN A 34 -8.45 -1.10 -1.09
N PRO A 35 -9.29 -1.13 -0.05
CA PRO A 35 -9.65 -2.38 0.65
C PRO A 35 -10.44 -3.36 -0.22
N ALA A 36 -11.08 -2.89 -1.30
CA ALA A 36 -11.73 -3.78 -2.25
C ALA A 36 -10.68 -4.53 -3.09
N GLY A 37 -9.69 -3.82 -3.62
CA GLY A 37 -8.72 -4.36 -4.56
C GLY A 37 -7.41 -4.88 -3.97
N ALA A 38 -7.08 -4.49 -2.74
CA ALA A 38 -5.90 -4.96 -2.03
C ALA A 38 -6.25 -6.11 -1.08
N TYR A 39 -5.26 -6.93 -0.73
CA TYR A 39 -5.37 -7.96 0.31
C TYR A 39 -5.44 -7.36 1.72
N ASN A 40 -4.80 -6.21 1.93
CA ASN A 40 -4.75 -5.51 3.20
C ASN A 40 -4.54 -4.01 2.98
N ILE A 41 -4.63 -3.24 4.06
CA ILE A 41 -4.32 -1.80 4.06
C ILE A 41 -2.81 -1.51 4.11
N SER A 42 -1.98 -2.55 4.21
CA SER A 42 -0.53 -2.44 4.25
C SER A 42 0.04 -2.31 2.84
N CYS A 43 1.14 -1.57 2.72
CA CYS A 43 1.88 -1.43 1.49
C CYS A 43 3.36 -1.67 1.75
N SER A 44 4.09 -1.92 0.66
CA SER A 44 5.54 -2.04 0.70
C SER A 44 6.16 -0.77 1.29
N VAL A 45 6.92 -0.90 2.37
CA VAL A 45 7.56 0.24 3.05
C VAL A 45 8.54 0.99 2.15
N THR A 46 9.11 0.28 1.16
CA THR A 46 10.12 0.81 0.23
C THR A 46 9.51 1.45 -1.02
N THR A 47 8.42 0.88 -1.55
CA THR A 47 7.82 1.34 -2.82
C THR A 47 6.46 2.01 -2.65
N GLY A 48 5.82 1.88 -1.49
CA GLY A 48 4.44 2.31 -1.26
C GLY A 48 3.39 1.50 -2.00
N GLN A 49 3.78 0.38 -2.63
CA GLN A 49 2.86 -0.41 -3.43
C GLN A 49 2.06 -1.37 -2.55
N CYS A 50 0.74 -1.29 -2.68
CA CYS A 50 -0.20 -2.15 -2.00
C CYS A 50 -0.19 -3.56 -2.60
N PHE A 51 -0.55 -4.55 -1.78
CA PHE A 51 -0.65 -5.94 -2.21
C PHE A 51 -1.98 -6.16 -2.94
N CYS A 52 -1.97 -6.07 -4.28
CA CYS A 52 -3.18 -6.15 -5.08
C CYS A 52 -3.65 -7.59 -5.32
N LYS A 53 -4.97 -7.76 -5.36
CA LYS A 53 -5.63 -9.01 -5.77
C LYS A 53 -5.42 -9.30 -7.26
N PRO A 54 -5.65 -10.55 -7.71
CA PRO A 54 -5.46 -10.93 -9.10
C PRO A 54 -6.32 -10.08 -10.05
N GLY A 55 -5.74 -9.64 -11.16
CA GLY A 55 -6.44 -8.78 -12.13
C GLY A 55 -6.48 -7.30 -11.75
N ILE A 56 -6.00 -6.90 -10.57
CA ILE A 56 -5.97 -5.51 -10.09
C ILE A 56 -4.53 -4.99 -10.08
N THR A 57 -4.37 -3.70 -10.38
CA THR A 57 -3.07 -3.01 -10.45
C THR A 57 -3.20 -1.57 -9.93
N GLY A 58 -2.11 -0.80 -10.06
CA GLY A 58 -1.97 0.53 -9.48
C GLY A 58 -1.29 0.50 -8.11
N GLN A 59 -0.69 1.62 -7.71
CA GLN A 59 -0.03 1.75 -6.41
C GLN A 59 -0.99 1.44 -5.25
N TYR A 60 -2.26 1.79 -5.43
CA TYR A 60 -3.33 1.68 -4.44
C TYR A 60 -4.29 0.52 -4.72
N CYS A 61 -4.01 -0.34 -5.70
CA CYS A 61 -4.92 -1.41 -6.14
C CYS A 61 -6.31 -0.87 -6.51
N ASP A 62 -6.33 0.27 -7.21
CA ASP A 62 -7.50 1.09 -7.51
C ASP A 62 -8.06 0.84 -8.92
N ARG A 63 -7.38 0.04 -9.74
CA ARG A 63 -7.74 -0.15 -11.15
C ARG A 63 -7.46 -1.58 -11.61
N CYS A 64 -8.18 -2.03 -12.63
CA CYS A 64 -7.91 -3.33 -13.24
C CYS A 64 -6.65 -3.28 -14.11
N LEU A 65 -6.01 -4.44 -14.28
CA LEU A 65 -4.97 -4.63 -15.29
C LEU A 65 -5.50 -4.26 -16.69
N PRO A 66 -4.60 -3.87 -17.62
CA PRO A 66 -4.97 -3.72 -19.02
C PRO A 66 -5.72 -4.98 -19.52
N ASN A 67 -6.78 -4.76 -20.30
CA ASN A 67 -7.68 -5.82 -20.80
C ASN A 67 -8.47 -6.59 -19.73
N HIS A 68 -8.64 -6.03 -18.53
CA HIS A 68 -9.55 -6.55 -17.49
C HIS A 68 -10.66 -5.54 -17.19
N TYR A 69 -11.82 -6.02 -16.74
CA TYR A 69 -13.00 -5.24 -16.40
C TYR A 69 -13.70 -5.81 -15.16
N GLY A 70 -14.69 -5.08 -14.64
CA GLY A 70 -15.47 -5.52 -13.48
C GLY A 70 -14.65 -5.49 -12.18
N PHE A 71 -14.12 -4.31 -11.82
CA PHE A 71 -13.42 -4.11 -10.55
C PHE A 71 -14.31 -4.51 -9.37
N SER A 72 -13.89 -5.51 -8.61
CA SER A 72 -14.65 -6.06 -7.48
C SER A 72 -13.72 -6.45 -6.33
N SER A 73 -14.31 -6.84 -5.20
CA SER A 73 -13.56 -7.39 -4.08
C SER A 73 -12.91 -8.75 -4.37
N GLU A 74 -13.25 -9.43 -5.47
CA GLU A 74 -12.64 -10.71 -5.85
C GLU A 74 -11.55 -10.56 -6.91
N GLY A 75 -11.36 -9.35 -7.45
CA GLY A 75 -10.42 -9.09 -8.54
C GLY A 75 -11.11 -8.44 -9.74
N CYS A 76 -10.45 -8.53 -10.89
CA CYS A 76 -11.03 -8.13 -12.18
C CYS A 76 -11.08 -9.32 -13.14
N SER A 77 -12.15 -9.38 -13.94
CA SER A 77 -12.33 -10.39 -14.99
C SER A 77 -11.60 -9.98 -16.26
N ARG A 78 -10.96 -10.93 -16.94
CA ARG A 78 -10.28 -10.70 -18.22
C ARG A 78 -11.30 -10.60 -19.36
N LYS A 79 -11.07 -9.65 -20.28
CA LYS A 79 -11.83 -9.46 -21.52
C LYS A 79 -11.43 -10.45 -22.61
#